data_AF-A0A2E2SUF2-F1
#
_entry.id   AF-A0A2E2SUF2-F1
#
_cell.length_a   1.000
_cell.length_b   1.000
_cell.length_c   1.000
_cell.angle_alpha   90.00
_cell.angle_beta   90.00
_cell.angle_gamma   90.00
#
_symmetry.space_group_name_H-M   'P 1'
#
loop_
_entity.id
_entity.type
_entity.pdbx_description
1 polymer ?
#
loop_
_entity_poly.entity_id
_entity_poly.type
_entity_poly.pdbx_seq_one_letter_code
_entity_poly.pdbx_strand_id
1 'polypeptide(L)'
;MNIPQALVEVLDITLAGFRKENESFLISILYKKKEILQVINQSMLVKPRTEKGEFGIVLIICFDNKNDSEAQFRFKHSHFKFESEKANNTEEGMSEYFLPLPNQSEKAAKTICKLLEKVFQIKSDQYLSFEFYEVEE
;
A
#
# COMPACT_ATOMS: atom_id res chain seq x y z
N MET A 1 -2.22 -10.80 -12.77
CA MET A 1 -3.56 -10.60 -12.19
C MET A 1 -4.20 -9.41 -12.91
N ASN A 2 -5.49 -9.50 -13.25
CA ASN A 2 -6.22 -8.31 -13.73
C ASN A 2 -6.37 -7.31 -12.57
N ILE A 3 -6.52 -6.03 -12.88
CA ILE A 3 -6.76 -5.01 -11.85
C ILE A 3 -8.22 -5.19 -11.38
N PRO A 4 -8.47 -5.47 -10.08
CA PRO A 4 -9.84 -5.60 -9.59
C PRO A 4 -10.52 -4.24 -9.66
N GLN A 5 -11.72 -4.19 -10.27
CA GLN A 5 -12.48 -2.94 -10.40
C GLN A 5 -12.77 -2.32 -9.01
N ALA A 6 -13.09 -3.16 -8.02
CA ALA A 6 -13.32 -2.73 -6.64
C ALA A 6 -12.12 -1.98 -6.02
N LEU A 7 -10.88 -2.36 -6.36
CA LEU A 7 -9.69 -1.64 -5.86
C LEU A 7 -9.61 -0.24 -6.46
N VAL A 8 -9.91 -0.11 -7.76
CA VAL A 8 -9.90 1.19 -8.45
C VAL A 8 -10.97 2.09 -7.85
N GLU A 9 -12.18 1.57 -7.65
CA GLU A 9 -13.31 2.31 -7.06
C GLU A 9 -13.02 2.78 -5.64
N VAL A 10 -12.47 1.93 -4.78
CA VAL A 10 -12.10 2.32 -3.40
C VAL A 10 -11.04 3.43 -3.42
N LEU A 11 -10.04 3.32 -4.30
CA LEU A 11 -9.05 4.37 -4.48
C LEU A 11 -9.68 5.67 -5.00
N ASP A 12 -10.55 5.62 -6.01
CA ASP A 12 -11.21 6.81 -6.57
C ASP A 12 -12.07 7.53 -5.52
N ILE A 13 -12.89 6.80 -4.78
CA ILE A 13 -13.74 7.37 -3.73
C ILE A 13 -12.87 8.04 -2.65
N THR A 14 -11.82 7.35 -2.20
CA THR A 14 -10.92 7.86 -1.16
C THR A 14 -10.16 9.09 -1.63
N LEU A 15 -9.56 9.02 -2.83
CA LEU A 15 -8.84 10.14 -3.42
C LEU A 15 -9.76 11.35 -3.68
N ALA A 16 -11.03 11.14 -4.01
CA ALA A 16 -11.99 12.22 -4.21
C ALA A 16 -12.42 12.86 -2.88
N GLY A 17 -12.64 12.06 -1.83
CA GLY A 17 -13.09 12.55 -0.52
C GLY A 17 -12.01 13.34 0.22
N PHE A 18 -10.78 12.79 0.28
CA PHE A 18 -9.77 13.24 1.24
C PHE A 18 -8.76 14.23 0.65
N ARG A 19 -8.71 14.37 -0.68
CA ARG A 19 -7.69 15.19 -1.35
C ARG A 19 -7.83 16.69 -1.10
N LYS A 20 -9.05 17.20 -0.91
CA LYS A 20 -9.31 18.64 -0.79
C LYS A 20 -8.76 19.20 0.53
N GLU A 21 -8.99 18.49 1.62
CA GLU A 21 -8.59 18.89 2.98
C GLU A 21 -7.29 18.18 3.43
N ASN A 22 -6.74 17.28 2.60
CA ASN A 22 -5.56 16.46 2.91
C ASN A 22 -5.72 15.62 4.19
N GLU A 23 -6.94 15.15 4.42
CA GLU A 23 -7.35 14.38 5.61
C GLU A 23 -6.69 12.99 5.66
N SER A 24 -6.52 12.47 6.87
CA SER A 24 -5.91 11.18 7.13
C SER A 24 -6.88 10.03 6.83
N PHE A 25 -6.39 9.00 6.16
CA PHE A 25 -7.18 7.81 5.85
C PHE A 25 -6.29 6.57 5.75
N LEU A 26 -6.93 5.41 5.86
CA LEU A 26 -6.29 4.11 5.66
C LEU A 26 -7.21 3.19 4.84
N ILE A 27 -6.64 2.56 3.82
CA ILE A 27 -7.26 1.46 3.08
C ILE A 27 -6.45 0.19 3.36
N SER A 28 -7.06 -0.77 4.05
CA SER A 28 -6.50 -2.12 4.23
C SER A 28 -6.81 -2.97 3.01
N ILE A 29 -5.80 -3.65 2.49
CA ILE A 29 -5.95 -4.67 1.45
C ILE A 29 -5.73 -6.03 2.11
N LEU A 30 -6.78 -6.84 2.14
CA LEU A 30 -6.78 -8.13 2.79
C LEU A 30 -6.79 -9.24 1.74
N TYR A 31 -6.07 -10.32 2.02
CA TYR A 31 -6.15 -11.57 1.28
C TYR A 31 -6.52 -12.71 2.22
N LYS A 32 -7.64 -13.39 1.95
CA LYS A 32 -8.18 -14.44 2.83
C LYS A 32 -8.34 -13.97 4.29
N LYS A 33 -8.83 -12.74 4.48
CA LYS A 33 -9.02 -12.06 5.79
C LYS A 33 -7.73 -11.73 6.55
N LYS A 34 -6.55 -11.93 5.96
CA LYS A 34 -5.28 -11.42 6.50
C LYS A 34 -4.95 -10.12 5.80
N GLU A 35 -4.74 -9.04 6.53
CA GLU A 35 -4.19 -7.81 5.96
C GLU A 35 -2.78 -8.06 5.43
N ILE A 36 -2.53 -7.64 4.20
CA ILE A 36 -1.24 -7.84 3.53
C ILE A 36 -0.60 -6.54 3.06
N LEU A 37 -1.39 -5.48 2.86
CA LEU A 37 -0.93 -4.16 2.43
C LEU A 37 -1.87 -3.09 2.99
N GLN A 38 -1.36 -1.87 3.15
CA GLN A 38 -2.16 -0.71 3.52
C GLN A 38 -1.85 0.47 2.60
N VAL A 39 -2.86 1.22 2.18
CA VAL A 39 -2.67 2.53 1.52
C VAL A 39 -3.07 3.61 2.49
N ILE A 40 -2.16 4.56 2.75
CA ILE A 40 -2.39 5.68 3.66
C ILE A 40 -2.18 7.01 2.95
N ASN A 41 -2.71 8.09 3.54
CA ASN A 41 -2.27 9.43 3.20
C ASN A 41 -0.79 9.62 3.61
N GLN A 42 0.03 10.20 2.73
CA GLN A 42 1.42 10.50 3.03
C GLN A 42 1.61 11.48 4.19
N SER A 43 0.61 12.32 4.50
CA SER A 43 0.64 13.24 5.64
C SER A 43 0.77 12.49 6.98
N MET A 44 0.35 11.23 7.02
CA MET A 44 0.45 10.35 8.18
C MET A 44 1.88 9.81 8.40
N LEU A 45 2.80 10.02 7.45
CA LEU A 45 4.21 9.67 7.64
C LEU A 45 4.93 10.75 8.46
N VAL A 46 5.72 10.31 9.46
CA VAL A 46 6.57 11.19 10.30
C VAL A 46 7.51 12.07 9.47
N LYS A 47 7.91 11.61 8.27
CA LYS A 47 8.65 12.39 7.28
C LYS A 47 7.86 12.44 5.97
N PRO A 48 7.17 13.56 5.66
CA PRO A 48 6.47 13.73 4.40
C PRO A 48 7.45 13.68 3.21
N ARG A 49 7.01 13.11 2.09
CA ARG A 49 7.87 12.75 0.93
C ARG A 49 7.78 13.71 -0.25
N THR A 50 6.95 14.74 -0.14
CA THR A 50 6.82 15.84 -1.09
C THR A 50 7.12 17.16 -0.38
N GLU A 51 7.04 18.29 -1.10
CA GLU A 51 7.02 19.60 -0.45
C GLU A 51 5.95 19.60 0.65
N LYS A 52 6.27 20.20 1.81
CA LYS A 52 5.47 20.10 3.03
C LYS A 52 4.00 20.42 2.74
N GLY A 53 3.13 19.44 2.96
CA GLY A 53 1.67 19.62 2.94
C GLY A 53 0.95 19.24 1.65
N GLU A 54 1.65 18.76 0.61
CA GLU A 54 0.94 18.24 -0.57
C GLU A 54 0.20 16.93 -0.26
N PHE A 55 -0.87 16.67 -1.01
CA PHE A 55 -1.58 15.41 -0.96
C PHE A 55 -0.83 14.32 -1.73
N GLY A 56 -0.71 13.15 -1.11
CA GLY A 56 -0.08 11.99 -1.74
C GLY A 56 -0.48 10.72 -1.02
N ILE A 57 -0.31 9.59 -1.69
CA ILE A 57 -0.66 8.28 -1.15
C ILE A 57 0.53 7.34 -1.11
N VAL A 58 0.62 6.55 -0.06
CA VAL A 58 1.74 5.65 0.18
C VAL A 58 1.21 4.25 0.47
N LEU A 59 1.80 3.25 -0.19
CA LEU A 59 1.61 1.85 0.12
C LEU A 59 2.58 1.43 1.22
N ILE A 60 2.05 0.98 2.34
CA ILE A 60 2.78 0.29 3.40
C ILE A 60 2.82 -1.19 3.06
N ILE A 61 4.03 -1.74 3.07
CA ILE A 61 4.31 -3.15 2.79
C ILE A 61 4.97 -3.73 4.03
N CYS A 62 4.26 -4.62 4.72
CA CYS A 62 4.72 -5.25 5.94
C CYS A 62 5.12 -6.71 5.66
N PHE A 63 6.28 -7.11 6.18
CA PHE A 63 6.73 -8.49 6.16
C PHE A 63 7.02 -8.94 7.59
N ASP A 64 6.42 -10.07 7.98
CA ASP A 64 6.89 -10.81 9.14
C ASP A 64 8.23 -11.47 8.80
N ASN A 65 9.30 -11.12 9.52
CA ASN A 65 10.65 -11.58 9.21
C ASN A 65 10.79 -13.11 9.35
N LYS A 66 9.91 -13.78 10.12
CA LYS A 66 9.89 -15.24 10.27
C LYS A 66 9.01 -15.90 9.20
N ASN A 67 7.80 -15.36 9.00
CA ASN A 67 6.79 -16.02 8.18
C ASN A 67 6.83 -15.60 6.70
N ASP A 68 7.30 -14.40 6.38
CA ASP A 68 7.25 -13.81 5.04
C ASP A 68 8.63 -13.66 4.40
N SER A 69 9.64 -14.41 4.89
CA SER A 69 11.04 -14.30 4.45
C SER A 69 11.22 -14.43 2.92
N GLU A 70 10.51 -15.36 2.27
CA GLU A 70 10.56 -15.50 0.81
C GLU A 70 9.90 -14.33 0.07
N ALA A 71 8.76 -13.84 0.56
CA ALA A 71 8.08 -12.69 -0.04
C ALA A 71 8.97 -11.45 0.10
N GLN A 72 9.56 -11.24 1.27
CA GLN A 72 10.52 -10.19 1.52
C GLN A 72 11.76 -10.31 0.61
N PHE A 73 12.27 -11.52 0.40
CA PHE A 73 13.37 -11.77 -0.53
C PHE A 73 13.00 -11.38 -1.95
N ARG A 74 11.83 -11.81 -2.44
CA ARG A 74 11.31 -11.43 -3.76
C ARG A 74 11.11 -9.93 -3.90
N PHE A 75 10.64 -9.25 -2.86
CA PHE A 75 10.49 -7.79 -2.87
C PHE A 75 11.83 -7.08 -3.04
N LYS A 76 12.84 -7.43 -2.23
CA LYS A 76 14.18 -6.82 -2.26
C LYS A 76 14.95 -7.11 -3.56
N HIS A 77 14.75 -8.27 -4.16
CA HIS A 77 15.46 -8.72 -5.36
C HIS A 77 14.61 -8.64 -6.63
N SER A 78 13.42 -8.05 -6.55
CA SER A 78 12.56 -7.87 -7.70
C SER A 78 13.25 -6.99 -8.75
N HIS A 79 13.29 -7.47 -9.99
CA HIS A 79 13.73 -6.65 -11.13
C HIS A 79 12.81 -5.43 -11.36
N PHE A 80 11.57 -5.49 -10.85
CA PHE A 80 10.76 -4.29 -10.67
C PHE A 80 11.31 -3.55 -9.46
N LYS A 81 12.15 -2.55 -9.72
CA LYS A 81 12.62 -1.61 -8.70
C LYS A 81 11.40 -0.84 -8.19
N PHE A 82 10.80 -1.31 -7.11
CA PHE A 82 9.89 -0.50 -6.32
C PHE A 82 10.76 0.56 -5.64
N GLU A 83 10.53 1.83 -5.93
CA GLU A 83 11.20 2.95 -5.26
C GLU A 83 10.64 3.11 -3.84
N SER A 84 10.84 2.08 -3.03
CA SER A 84 10.41 2.00 -1.65
C SER A 84 11.56 2.32 -0.72
N GLU A 85 11.25 2.93 0.42
CA GLU A 85 12.23 3.11 1.50
C GLU A 85 11.81 2.23 2.68
N LYS A 86 12.80 1.68 3.38
CA LYS A 86 12.56 0.92 4.61
C LYS A 86 12.13 1.89 5.72
N ALA A 87 11.11 1.52 6.49
CA ALA A 87 10.74 2.28 7.69
C ALA A 87 11.86 2.23 8.74
N ASN A 88 12.06 3.33 9.46
CA ASN A 88 13.08 3.43 10.51
C ASN A 88 12.62 2.83 11.85
N ASN A 89 11.30 2.71 12.07
CA ASN A 89 10.70 2.10 13.25
C ASN A 89 10.17 0.72 12.87
N THR A 90 11.05 -0.27 12.72
CA THR A 90 10.60 -1.65 12.63
C THR A 90 10.38 -2.19 14.03
N GLU A 91 9.15 -2.59 14.35
CA GLU A 91 8.89 -3.47 15.49
C GLU A 91 9.79 -4.71 15.41
N GLU A 92 10.23 -5.24 16.56
CA GLU A 92 11.08 -6.43 16.59
C GLU A 92 10.38 -7.59 15.86
N GLY A 93 10.96 -8.05 14.75
CA GLY A 93 10.42 -9.17 13.97
C GLY A 93 9.59 -8.77 12.76
N MET A 94 9.33 -7.47 12.53
CA MET A 94 8.67 -6.98 11.31
C MET A 94 9.66 -6.19 10.44
N SER A 95 9.40 -6.15 9.15
CA SER A 95 10.06 -5.23 8.22
C SER A 95 9.02 -4.48 7.41
N GLU A 96 9.05 -3.17 7.52
CA GLU A 96 8.11 -2.28 6.84
C GLU A 96 8.80 -1.48 5.76
N TYR A 97 8.10 -1.30 4.65
CA TYR A 97 8.54 -0.50 3.51
C TYR A 97 7.43 0.43 3.08
N PHE A 98 7.81 1.67 2.77
CA PHE A 98 6.90 2.70 2.27
C PHE A 98 7.19 2.91 0.79
N LEU A 99 6.19 2.65 -0.05
CA LEU A 99 6.24 2.84 -1.49
C LEU A 99 5.27 3.96 -1.89
N PRO A 100 5.76 5.13 -2.34
CA PRO A 100 4.88 6.17 -2.88
C PRO A 100 4.09 5.63 -4.08
N LEU A 101 2.80 5.95 -4.13
CA LEU A 101 1.92 5.59 -5.22
C LEU A 101 1.53 6.82 -6.05
N PRO A 102 1.26 6.66 -7.36
CA PRO A 102 0.70 7.74 -8.15
C PRO A 102 -0.69 8.14 -7.65
N ASN A 103 -1.01 9.44 -7.63
CA ASN A 103 -2.33 9.96 -7.26
C ASN A 103 -3.45 9.66 -8.28
N GLN A 104 -3.19 8.80 -9.27
CA GLN A 104 -4.18 8.28 -10.21
C GLN A 104 -4.52 6.84 -9.82
N SER A 105 -5.77 6.60 -9.44
CA SER A 105 -6.30 5.32 -8.95
C SER A 105 -5.89 4.12 -9.81
N GLU A 106 -6.11 4.16 -11.12
CA GLU A 106 -5.73 3.06 -12.03
C GLU A 106 -4.23 2.74 -11.99
N LYS A 107 -3.37 3.77 -11.93
CA LYS A 107 -1.92 3.59 -11.88
C LYS A 107 -1.49 3.05 -10.51
N ALA A 108 -2.08 3.55 -9.43
CA ALA A 108 -1.87 3.02 -8.08
C ALA A 108 -2.30 1.55 -7.99
N ALA A 109 -3.51 1.22 -8.44
CA ALA A 109 -4.04 -0.13 -8.48
C ALA A 109 -3.16 -1.07 -9.31
N LYS A 110 -2.64 -0.61 -10.45
CA LYS A 110 -1.69 -1.37 -11.27
C LYS A 110 -0.39 -1.70 -10.52
N THR A 111 0.15 -0.75 -9.75
CA THR A 111 1.34 -0.98 -8.93
C THR A 111 1.06 -1.98 -7.81
N ILE A 112 -0.06 -1.83 -7.10
CA ILE A 112 -0.51 -2.77 -6.06
C ILE A 112 -0.66 -4.18 -6.64
N CYS A 113 -1.34 -4.32 -7.78
CA CYS A 113 -1.55 -5.63 -8.41
C CYS A 113 -0.24 -6.29 -8.85
N LYS A 114 0.73 -5.51 -9.36
CA LYS A 114 2.06 -6.03 -9.68
C LYS A 114 2.78 -6.53 -8.43
N LEU A 115 2.67 -5.82 -7.32
CA LEU A 115 3.24 -6.23 -6.04
C LEU A 115 2.59 -7.54 -5.56
N LEU A 116 1.26 -7.60 -5.53
CA LEU A 116 0.50 -8.81 -5.17
C LEU A 116 0.91 -10.02 -6.00
N GLU A 117 1.05 -9.87 -7.31
CA GLU A 117 1.43 -10.97 -8.20
C GLU A 117 2.90 -11.38 -8.05
N LYS A 118 3.84 -10.43 -8.03
CA LYS A 118 5.28 -10.73 -8.09
C LYS A 118 5.88 -11.06 -6.72
N VAL A 119 5.38 -10.44 -5.67
CA VAL A 119 5.92 -10.56 -4.31
C VAL A 119 5.12 -11.58 -3.51
N PHE A 120 3.80 -11.42 -3.47
CA PHE A 120 2.92 -12.29 -2.68
C PHE A 120 2.40 -13.50 -3.46
N GLN A 121 2.71 -13.59 -4.76
CA GLN A 121 2.29 -14.68 -5.66
C GLN A 121 0.76 -14.85 -5.74
N ILE A 122 0.02 -13.77 -5.45
CA ILE A 122 -1.45 -13.73 -5.55
C ILE A 122 -1.79 -13.42 -7.01
N LYS A 123 -2.31 -14.42 -7.72
CA LYS A 123 -2.60 -14.34 -9.17
C LYS A 123 -4.07 -14.03 -9.47
N SER A 124 -4.93 -14.10 -8.47
CA SER A 124 -6.38 -13.89 -8.57
C SER A 124 -6.85 -13.02 -7.42
N ASP A 125 -7.90 -12.25 -7.70
CA ASP A 125 -8.60 -11.34 -6.81
C ASP A 125 -9.76 -11.99 -6.04
N GLN A 126 -10.03 -13.28 -6.27
CA GLN A 126 -11.16 -14.02 -5.68
C GLN A 126 -11.22 -14.01 -4.14
N TYR A 127 -10.12 -13.63 -3.47
CA TYR A 127 -10.03 -13.52 -2.01
C TYR A 127 -9.50 -12.18 -1.54
N LEU A 128 -9.47 -11.18 -2.42
CA LEU A 128 -9.14 -9.81 -2.06
C LEU A 128 -10.37 -9.11 -1.50
N SER A 129 -10.19 -8.43 -0.38
CA SER A 129 -11.17 -7.49 0.16
C SER A 129 -10.48 -6.20 0.56
N PHE A 130 -11.24 -5.12 0.58
CA PHE A 130 -10.75 -3.78 0.87
C PHE A 130 -11.58 -3.21 2.00
N GLU A 131 -10.91 -2.74 3.05
CA GLU A 131 -11.55 -2.07 4.18
C GLU A 131 -11.03 -0.64 4.23
N PHE A 132 -11.94 0.30 4.45
CA PHE A 132 -11.64 1.72 4.50
C PHE A 132 -11.88 2.25 5.91
N TYR A 133 -10.94 3.06 6.39
CA TYR A 133 -10.98 3.69 7.69
C TYR A 133 -10.63 5.17 7.54
N GLU A 134 -11.51 6.03 8.01
CA GLU A 134 -11.19 7.42 8.28
C GLU A 134 -10.40 7.49 9.59
N VAL A 135 -9.29 8.22 9.59
CA VAL A 135 -8.45 8.35 10.78
C VAL A 135 -8.71 9.73 11.36
N GLU A 136 -9.59 9.78 12.38
CA GLU A 136 -9.81 10.98 13.18
C GLU A 136 -8.54 11.31 13.98
N GLU A 137 -8.16 12.60 14.04
CA GLU A 137 -7.01 13.10 14.81
C GLU A 137 -7.21 13.03 16.32
#